data_AF-A0A2I2G659-F1
#
_entry.id   AF-A0A2I2G659-F1
#
_cell.length_a   1.000
_cell.length_b   1.000
_cell.length_c   1.000
_cell.angle_alpha   90.00
_cell.angle_beta   90.00
_cell.angle_gamma   90.00
#
_symmetry.space_group_name_H-M   'P 1'
#
loop_
_entity.id
_entity.type
_entity.pdbx_description
1 polymer ?
#
loop_
_entity_poly.entity_id
_entity_poly.type
_entity_poly.pdbx_seq_one_letter_code
_entity_poly.pdbx_strand_id
1 'polypeptide(L)'
;MQFTLLTSLCALVASVSAIQINYYSDGGCENFITSPPNVPIGRCYDYAWDGQNSANIANCDSNVYGCKCYFYAQAGCKGAVDSANTGSYDGTNCVSNWGHGFKSFHCFVDHGL
;
A
#
# COMPACT_ATOMS: atom_id res chain seq x y z
N MET A 1 -39.10 -36.09 -13.62
CA MET A 1 -39.10 -34.65 -13.32
C MET A 1 -37.71 -34.32 -12.76
N GLN A 2 -36.85 -33.70 -13.56
CA GLN A 2 -35.44 -33.47 -13.21
C GLN A 2 -35.28 -32.02 -12.73
N PHE A 3 -34.85 -31.85 -11.48
CA PHE A 3 -34.64 -30.54 -10.86
C PHE A 3 -33.22 -30.02 -11.20
N THR A 4 -33.15 -28.95 -11.98
CA THR A 4 -31.91 -28.25 -12.29
C THR A 4 -31.58 -27.27 -11.15
N LEU A 5 -30.53 -27.56 -10.38
CA LEU A 5 -29.99 -26.67 -9.36
C LEU A 5 -29.15 -25.57 -10.04
N LEU A 6 -29.67 -24.34 -10.06
CA LEU A 6 -28.91 -23.13 -10.40
C LEU A 6 -28.05 -22.75 -9.19
N THR A 7 -26.75 -23.05 -9.25
CA THR A 7 -25.75 -22.54 -8.31
C THR A 7 -25.52 -21.05 -8.60
N SER A 8 -26.17 -20.19 -7.84
CA SER A 8 -25.97 -18.74 -7.90
C SER A 8 -24.56 -18.37 -7.44
N LEU A 9 -23.84 -17.66 -8.29
CA LEU A 9 -22.47 -17.17 -8.10
C LEU A 9 -22.44 -16.17 -6.93
N CYS A 10 -21.73 -16.50 -5.86
CA CYS A 10 -21.50 -15.56 -4.76
C CYS A 10 -20.51 -14.49 -5.26
N ALA A 11 -21.00 -13.26 -5.49
CA ALA A 11 -20.13 -12.14 -5.84
C ALA A 11 -19.27 -11.79 -4.62
N LEU A 12 -17.95 -11.98 -4.73
CA LEU A 12 -16.99 -11.48 -3.76
C LEU A 12 -17.07 -9.95 -3.77
N VAL A 13 -17.53 -9.37 -2.65
CA VAL A 13 -17.43 -7.93 -2.43
C VAL A 13 -15.95 -7.55 -2.42
N ALA A 14 -15.56 -6.65 -3.33
CA ALA A 14 -14.24 -6.04 -3.30
C ALA A 14 -14.10 -5.32 -1.96
N SER A 15 -13.07 -5.67 -1.19
CA SER A 15 -12.72 -4.97 0.04
C SER A 15 -12.35 -3.54 -0.37
N VAL A 16 -13.04 -2.54 0.18
CA VAL A 16 -12.53 -1.16 0.11
C VAL A 16 -11.16 -1.17 0.80
N SER A 17 -10.10 -0.71 0.13
CA SER A 17 -8.75 -0.81 0.69
C SER A 17 -8.65 0.11 1.90
N ALA A 18 -8.45 -0.45 3.09
CA ALA A 18 -8.29 0.30 4.33
C ALA A 18 -7.02 1.18 4.36
N ILE A 19 -6.15 1.07 3.37
CA ILE A 19 -4.90 1.84 3.24
C ILE A 19 -4.89 2.52 1.89
N GLN A 20 -4.53 3.80 1.87
CA GLN A 20 -4.19 4.53 0.66
C GLN A 20 -2.71 4.92 0.70
N ILE A 21 -2.02 4.74 -0.43
CA ILE A 21 -0.64 5.16 -0.64
C ILE A 21 -0.62 6.20 -1.75
N ASN A 22 0.24 7.21 -1.62
CA ASN A 22 0.57 8.09 -2.74
C ASN A 22 2.07 7.99 -3.06
N TYR A 23 2.40 8.11 -4.35
CA TYR A 23 3.76 8.27 -4.86
C TYR A 23 3.99 9.71 -5.33
N TYR A 24 5.22 10.18 -5.15
CA TYR A 24 5.64 11.56 -5.41
C TYR A 24 6.98 11.60 -6.15
N SER A 25 7.26 12.69 -6.86
CA SER A 25 8.48 12.85 -7.66
C SER A 25 9.68 13.39 -6.87
N ASP A 26 9.42 14.02 -5.73
CA ASP A 26 10.43 14.56 -4.82
C ASP A 26 10.77 13.58 -3.67
N GLY A 27 11.66 13.97 -2.77
CA GLY A 27 12.03 13.15 -1.61
C GLY A 27 11.19 13.41 -0.36
N GLY A 28 10.38 14.47 -0.35
CA GLY A 28 9.60 14.94 0.81
C GLY A 28 8.12 14.58 0.78
N CYS A 29 7.64 13.91 -0.29
CA CYS A 29 6.23 13.59 -0.50
C CYS A 29 5.34 14.84 -0.71
N GLU A 30 5.82 15.80 -1.50
CA GLU A 30 5.11 17.06 -1.77
C GLU A 30 4.52 17.11 -3.18
N ASN A 31 5.24 16.60 -4.19
CA ASN A 31 4.88 16.63 -5.61
C ASN A 31 4.22 15.33 -6.06
N PHE A 32 2.90 15.24 -5.85
CA PHE A 32 2.10 14.05 -6.16
C PHE A 32 2.23 13.59 -7.62
N ILE A 33 2.34 12.28 -7.82
CA ILE A 33 2.31 11.64 -9.14
C ILE A 33 1.05 10.79 -9.30
N THR A 34 0.90 9.77 -8.43
CA THR A 34 -0.12 8.74 -8.60
C THR A 34 -0.40 8.03 -7.28
N SER A 35 -1.51 7.29 -7.26
CA SER A 35 -1.86 6.38 -6.18
C SER A 35 -2.22 5.01 -6.79
N PRO A 36 -1.75 3.89 -6.20
CA PRO A 36 -2.28 2.58 -6.55
C PRO A 36 -3.79 2.55 -6.30
N PRO A 37 -4.60 2.08 -7.26
CA PRO A 37 -6.06 2.11 -7.14
C PRO A 37 -6.60 1.18 -6.05
N ASN A 38 -5.84 0.14 -5.69
CA ASN A 38 -6.17 -0.79 -4.62
C ASN A 38 -4.87 -1.23 -3.92
N VAL A 39 -4.73 -0.91 -2.65
CA VAL A 39 -3.60 -1.35 -1.83
C VAL A 39 -3.99 -2.64 -1.11
N PRO A 40 -3.45 -3.82 -1.51
CA PRO A 40 -3.75 -5.06 -0.81
C PRO A 40 -3.11 -5.11 0.58
N ILE A 41 -3.87 -5.59 1.55
CA ILE A 41 -3.42 -5.80 2.93
C ILE A 41 -2.79 -7.19 3.06
N GLY A 42 -1.65 -7.28 3.73
CA GLY A 42 -0.99 -8.54 4.06
C GLY A 42 -0.35 -9.26 2.86
N ARG A 43 -0.29 -8.63 1.68
CA ARG A 43 0.33 -9.20 0.48
C ARG A 43 1.30 -8.22 -0.17
N CYS A 44 2.35 -8.77 -0.79
CA CYS A 44 3.22 -8.02 -1.67
C CYS A 44 2.48 -7.61 -2.95
N TYR A 45 2.73 -6.40 -3.43
CA TYR A 45 2.18 -5.91 -4.68
C TYR A 45 3.23 -5.15 -5.49
N ASP A 46 3.39 -5.55 -6.75
CA ASP A 46 4.26 -4.88 -7.71
C ASP A 46 3.52 -3.70 -8.32
N TYR A 47 4.01 -2.51 -8.02
CA TYR A 47 3.52 -1.27 -8.57
C TYR A 47 4.68 -0.31 -8.68
N ALA A 48 5.05 0.01 -9.91
CA ALA A 48 6.11 0.93 -10.23
C ALA A 48 5.55 2.05 -11.11
N TRP A 49 6.02 3.25 -10.89
CA TRP A 49 5.73 4.40 -11.75
C TRP A 49 7.02 5.14 -12.07
N ASP A 50 7.17 5.55 -13.32
CA ASP A 50 8.38 6.26 -13.74
C ASP A 50 8.41 7.67 -13.15
N GLY A 51 9.61 8.10 -12.75
CA GLY A 51 9.83 9.42 -12.13
C GLY A 51 9.42 9.52 -10.66
N GLN A 52 8.99 8.43 -10.02
CA GLN A 52 8.70 8.42 -8.59
C GLN A 52 9.97 8.31 -7.74
N ASN A 53 9.96 8.93 -6.56
CA ASN A 53 11.08 8.99 -5.63
C ASN A 53 10.65 8.67 -4.21
N SER A 54 9.57 9.29 -3.73
CA SER A 54 9.04 9.06 -2.39
C SER A 54 7.62 8.51 -2.42
N ALA A 55 7.23 7.90 -1.30
CA ALA A 55 5.92 7.33 -1.08
C ALA A 55 5.44 7.66 0.32
N ASN A 56 4.14 7.83 0.49
CA ASN A 56 3.54 7.96 1.81
C ASN A 56 2.29 7.10 2.01
N ILE A 57 1.92 6.89 3.27
CA ILE A 57 0.57 6.43 3.61
C ILE A 57 -0.31 7.68 3.71
N ALA A 58 -1.18 7.84 2.71
CA ALA A 58 -2.07 8.99 2.57
C ALA A 58 -3.38 8.83 3.35
N ASN A 59 -3.85 7.59 3.52
CA ASN A 59 -4.99 7.28 4.38
C ASN A 59 -4.81 5.91 5.04
N CYS A 60 -5.38 5.77 6.24
CA CYS A 60 -5.45 4.54 7.02
C CYS A 60 -6.81 4.50 7.71
N ASP A 61 -7.77 3.77 7.16
CA ASP A 61 -9.13 3.60 7.70
C ASP A 61 -9.17 2.56 8.83
N SER A 62 -8.26 2.72 9.80
CA SER A 62 -8.20 1.91 11.01
C SER A 62 -8.46 2.79 12.22
N ASN A 63 -9.64 2.62 12.83
CA ASN A 63 -10.09 3.46 13.96
C ASN A 63 -9.30 3.25 15.26
N VAL A 64 -8.49 2.19 15.36
CA VAL A 64 -7.84 1.75 16.61
C VAL A 64 -6.33 1.55 16.44
N TYR A 65 -5.86 1.28 15.22
CA TYR A 65 -4.51 0.81 14.95
C TYR A 65 -3.84 1.66 13.85
N GLY A 66 -2.52 1.79 13.90
CA GLY A 66 -1.75 2.40 12.82
C GLY A 66 -1.76 1.53 11.55
N CYS A 67 -1.34 2.12 10.44
CA CYS A 67 -0.99 1.37 9.23
C CYS A 67 0.51 1.46 9.02
N LYS A 68 1.07 0.36 8.50
CA LYS A 68 2.48 0.26 8.13
C LYS A 68 2.59 -0.26 6.71
N CYS A 69 3.48 0.36 5.94
CA CYS A 69 3.79 -0.05 4.58
C CYS A 69 5.30 -0.15 4.43
N TYR A 70 5.77 -1.28 3.93
CA TYR A 70 7.13 -1.44 3.44
C TYR A 70 7.17 -1.15 1.95
N PHE A 71 8.12 -0.33 1.54
CA PHE A 71 8.36 0.03 0.14
C PHE A 71 9.73 -0.49 -0.29
N TYR A 72 9.77 -1.18 -1.43
CA TYR A 72 10.94 -1.93 -1.85
C TYR A 72 11.51 -1.37 -3.15
N ALA A 73 12.84 -1.33 -3.24
CA ALA A 73 13.54 -0.86 -4.43
C ALA A 73 13.41 -1.82 -5.64
N GLN A 74 12.97 -3.07 -5.41
CA GLN A 74 12.80 -4.08 -6.47
C GLN A 74 11.38 -4.67 -6.45
N ALA A 75 10.98 -5.30 -7.56
CA ALA A 75 9.75 -6.05 -7.66
C ALA A 75 9.78 -7.30 -6.77
N GLY A 76 8.61 -7.78 -6.37
CA GLY A 76 8.39 -8.94 -5.52
C GLY A 76 8.77 -8.73 -4.06
N CYS A 77 8.74 -7.49 -3.57
CA CYS A 77 9.10 -7.09 -2.20
C CYS A 77 10.52 -7.52 -1.81
N LYS A 78 11.49 -7.14 -2.66
CA LYS A 78 12.91 -7.50 -2.54
C LYS A 78 13.82 -6.27 -2.53
N GLY A 79 15.06 -6.49 -2.11
CA GLY A 79 16.10 -5.47 -2.11
C GLY A 79 15.98 -4.51 -0.93
N ALA A 80 16.54 -3.31 -1.09
CA ALA A 80 16.46 -2.26 -0.09
C ALA A 80 15.00 -1.89 0.22
N VAL A 81 14.72 -1.64 1.50
CA VAL A 81 13.38 -1.41 2.03
C VAL A 81 13.38 -0.18 2.92
N ASP A 82 12.32 0.61 2.80
CA ASP A 82 11.99 1.66 3.77
C ASP A 82 10.54 1.49 4.24
N SER A 83 10.18 2.05 5.40
CA SER A 83 8.86 1.85 6.00
C SER A 83 8.19 3.15 6.42
N ALA A 84 6.98 3.36 5.93
CA ALA A 84 6.10 4.43 6.40
C ALA A 84 5.12 3.90 7.45
N ASN A 85 4.78 4.74 8.43
CA ASN A 85 3.83 4.40 9.49
C ASN A 85 2.87 5.57 9.79
N THR A 86 1.61 5.28 10.12
CA THR A 86 0.63 6.30 10.55
C THR A 86 0.29 6.28 12.05
N GLY A 87 0.80 5.31 12.82
CA GLY A 87 0.41 5.09 14.22
C GLY A 87 1.53 5.11 15.26
N SER A 88 2.73 5.56 14.92
CA SER A 88 3.84 5.64 15.87
C SER A 88 4.18 7.11 16.16
N TYR A 89 4.40 7.45 17.43
CA TYR A 89 4.70 8.81 17.92
C TYR A 89 5.94 9.43 17.23
N ASP A 90 6.81 8.59 16.67
CA ASP A 90 8.07 8.96 16.02
C ASP A 90 8.14 8.58 14.51
N GLY A 91 7.06 8.04 13.94
CA GLY A 91 7.07 7.52 12.57
C GLY A 91 6.73 8.57 11.51
N THR A 92 7.57 8.74 10.50
CA THR A 92 7.20 9.50 9.30
C THR A 92 6.24 8.65 8.46
N ASN A 93 5.17 9.26 7.97
CA ASN A 93 4.28 8.61 7.01
C ASN A 93 4.85 8.68 5.58
N CYS A 94 5.94 9.42 5.36
CA CYS A 94 6.65 9.58 4.09
C CYS A 94 8.03 8.90 4.13
N VAL A 95 8.41 8.24 3.03
CA VAL A 95 9.73 7.63 2.83
C VAL A 95 10.27 7.99 1.44
N SER A 96 11.59 8.20 1.33
CA SER A 96 12.26 8.52 0.06
C SER A 96 13.21 7.41 -0.32
N ASN A 97 13.27 7.10 -1.62
CA ASN A 97 14.29 6.22 -2.17
C ASN A 97 15.39 6.99 -2.92
N TRP A 98 15.70 8.23 -2.51
CA TRP A 98 16.85 9.01 -3.01
C TRP A 98 16.96 9.11 -4.54
N GLY A 99 15.83 9.20 -5.23
CA GLY A 99 15.72 9.31 -6.68
C GLY A 99 15.61 7.99 -7.43
N HIS A 100 15.63 6.85 -6.74
CA HIS A 100 15.52 5.52 -7.37
C HIS A 100 14.08 5.02 -7.52
N GLY A 101 13.17 5.55 -6.69
CA GLY A 101 11.77 5.13 -6.62
C GLY A 101 11.59 3.69 -6.12
N PHE A 102 10.39 3.35 -5.73
CA PHE A 102 9.99 2.01 -5.32
C PHE A 102 9.36 1.21 -6.47
N LYS A 103 9.49 -0.12 -6.41
CA LYS A 103 8.98 -1.04 -7.45
C LYS A 103 7.93 -2.00 -6.93
N SER A 104 7.85 -2.17 -5.61
CA SER A 104 6.79 -2.94 -4.96
C SER A 104 6.57 -2.47 -3.53
N PHE A 105 5.43 -2.83 -2.96
CA PHE A 105 5.08 -2.51 -1.58
C PHE A 105 4.35 -3.66 -0.88
N HIS A 106 4.34 -3.64 0.44
CA HIS A 106 3.59 -4.57 1.29
C HIS A 106 3.06 -3.83 2.52
N CYS A 107 1.75 -3.76 2.68
CA CYS A 107 1.10 -3.02 3.75
C CYS A 107 0.28 -3.90 4.69
N PHE A 108 0.14 -3.45 5.93
CA PHE A 108 -0.67 -4.10 6.97
C PHE A 108 -1.18 -3.06 7.98
N VAL A 109 -2.23 -3.44 8.69
CA VAL A 109 -2.69 -2.74 9.89
C VAL A 109 -1.81 -3.19 11.05
N ASP A 110 -1.15 -2.23 11.70
CA ASP A 110 -0.24 -2.47 12.82
C ASP A 110 -1.05 -2.59 14.11
N HIS A 111 -1.34 -3.83 14.51
CA HIS A 111 -2.24 -4.12 15.62
C HIS A 111 -1.70 -3.79 17.01
N GLY A 112 -0.51 -3.18 17.16
CA GLY A 112 0.08 -2.86 18.48
C GLY A 112 0.15 -4.07 19.41
N LEU A 113 1.31 -4.72 19.49
CA LEU A 113 1.52 -5.81 20.48
C LEU A 113 1.22 -5.35 21.91
#